data_AF-A0A495QZC4-F1
#
_entry.id   AF-A0A495QZC4-F1
#
_cell.length_a   1.000
_cell.length_b   1.000
_cell.length_c   1.000
_cell.angle_alpha   90.00
_cell.angle_beta   90.00
_cell.angle_gamma   90.00
#
_symmetry.space_group_name_H-M   'P 1'
#
loop_
_entity.id
_entity.type
_entity.pdbx_description
1 polymer ?
#
loop_
_entity_poly.entity_id
_entity_poly.type
_entity_poly.pdbx_seq_one_letter_code
_entity_poly.pdbx_strand_id
1 'polypeptide(L)'
;MKRTGRLTLLSATVALSLLPGHVAAAAPTPKAPFCYEEPSTPAADISDLKSRFSATNWMPTLQEMYRRRWPSGEKLAIAQEKDKYWDQFVNKRNFEGFAESMMVAIHEETHMWDLDPARTRWDVHIASWINASQQATAVPLHGGFPRREILPLITDKLSDSMDGIYLRDSQQGTYKLQGVLAELNAGLMGLPAATVVQEYIKGVGASNSRDIAATNLRYLLLYLRTAKDKHPDYWAKIKNEPKLRELVLIQFLRTAYWLDKSAPYADKLGSPDADKITASNYSAPNLAIVEEFTGATVRRDTDKHCTT
;
A
#
# COMPACT_ATOMS: atom_id res chain seq x y z
N MET A 1 -52.17 -59.03 27.61
CA MET A 1 -52.24 -58.66 26.18
C MET A 1 -51.03 -57.80 25.81
N LYS A 2 -50.40 -58.13 24.68
CA LYS A 2 -49.38 -57.38 23.91
C LYS A 2 -47.94 -57.30 24.46
N ARG A 3 -47.08 -58.04 23.72
CA ARG A 3 -45.63 -57.94 23.55
C ARG A 3 -45.22 -56.58 22.99
N THR A 4 -43.97 -56.20 23.26
CA THR A 4 -42.86 -55.78 22.33
C THR A 4 -41.84 -55.01 23.17
N GLY A 5 -40.51 -55.13 23.09
CA GLY A 5 -39.57 -55.91 22.29
C GLY A 5 -38.18 -55.43 22.77
N ARG A 6 -37.26 -56.35 23.06
CA ARG A 6 -35.88 -56.02 23.49
C ARG A 6 -35.06 -55.61 22.27
N LEU A 7 -34.38 -54.46 22.33
CA LEU A 7 -33.26 -54.14 21.45
C LEU A 7 -31.96 -54.20 22.26
N THR A 8 -31.03 -55.01 21.77
CA THR A 8 -29.67 -55.21 22.28
C THR A 8 -28.78 -54.09 21.75
N LEU A 9 -28.14 -53.30 22.62
CA LEU A 9 -27.07 -52.37 22.22
C LEU A 9 -25.76 -53.16 22.00
N LEU A 10 -25.26 -53.20 20.78
CA LEU A 10 -23.85 -53.48 20.50
C LEU A 10 -23.06 -52.18 20.65
N SER A 11 -22.13 -52.15 21.60
CA SER A 11 -21.09 -51.12 21.68
C SER A 11 -19.93 -51.51 20.76
N ALA A 12 -19.73 -50.78 19.67
CA ALA A 12 -18.53 -50.87 18.84
C ALA A 12 -17.56 -49.77 19.26
N THR A 13 -16.45 -50.16 19.87
CA THR A 13 -15.33 -49.27 20.22
C THR A 13 -14.52 -49.02 18.96
N VAL A 14 -14.66 -47.84 18.35
CA VAL A 14 -13.78 -47.38 17.26
C VAL A 14 -12.57 -46.72 17.91
N ALA A 15 -11.41 -47.37 17.83
CA ALA A 15 -10.13 -46.75 18.17
C ALA A 15 -9.72 -45.82 17.01
N LEU A 16 -9.90 -44.50 17.19
CA LEU A 16 -9.35 -43.49 16.30
C LEU A 16 -7.85 -43.36 16.57
N SER A 17 -7.02 -43.87 15.66
CA SER A 17 -5.58 -43.60 15.63
C SER A 17 -5.35 -42.13 15.23
N LEU A 18 -4.99 -41.28 16.19
CA LEU A 18 -4.50 -39.92 15.96
C LEU A 18 -3.05 -39.98 15.44
N LEU A 19 -2.89 -39.97 14.11
CA LEU A 19 -1.61 -39.58 13.51
C LEU A 19 -1.63 -38.04 13.34
N PRO A 20 -0.56 -37.32 13.71
CA PRO A 20 -0.44 -35.90 13.43
C PRO A 20 -0.21 -35.70 11.93
N GLY A 21 -1.31 -35.47 11.20
CA GLY A 21 -1.26 -35.04 9.81
C GLY A 21 -0.59 -33.68 9.71
N HIS A 22 0.69 -33.67 9.34
CA HIS A 22 1.32 -32.48 8.79
C HIS A 22 0.63 -32.21 7.46
N VAL A 23 -0.32 -31.27 7.45
CA VAL A 23 -0.84 -30.72 6.20
C VAL A 23 0.33 -29.99 5.56
N ALA A 24 1.01 -30.66 4.63
CA ALA A 24 2.02 -30.02 3.80
C ALA A 24 1.35 -28.84 3.09
N ALA A 25 1.88 -27.64 3.32
CA ALA A 25 1.43 -26.46 2.60
C ALA A 25 1.55 -26.72 1.10
N ALA A 26 0.46 -26.51 0.36
CA ALA A 26 0.49 -26.59 -1.09
C ALA A 26 1.54 -25.60 -1.60
N ALA A 27 2.54 -26.10 -2.33
CA ALA A 27 3.51 -25.24 -2.98
C ALA A 27 2.75 -24.25 -3.89
N PRO A 28 2.99 -22.94 -3.77
CA PRO A 28 2.31 -21.98 -4.63
C PRO A 28 2.62 -22.28 -6.09
N THR A 29 1.57 -22.42 -6.89
CA THR A 29 1.70 -22.57 -8.35
C THR A 29 2.47 -21.37 -8.90
N PRO A 30 3.47 -21.56 -9.79
CA PRO A 30 4.17 -20.46 -10.41
C PRO A 30 3.16 -19.52 -11.10
N LYS A 31 3.07 -18.28 -10.63
CA LYS A 31 2.29 -17.23 -11.32
C LYS A 31 3.08 -16.81 -12.57
N ALA A 32 2.38 -16.49 -13.65
CA ALA A 32 2.99 -15.91 -14.84
C ALA A 32 3.77 -14.63 -14.48
N PRO A 33 4.81 -14.26 -15.24
CA PRO A 33 5.50 -12.98 -15.09
C PRO A 33 4.50 -11.83 -15.03
N PHE A 34 4.67 -10.94 -14.05
CA PHE A 34 3.79 -9.80 -13.82
C PHE A 34 4.63 -8.53 -13.70
N CYS A 35 4.27 -7.49 -14.46
CA CYS A 35 4.81 -6.15 -14.31
C CYS A 35 3.71 -5.23 -13.82
N TYR A 36 4.01 -4.41 -12.81
CA TYR A 36 3.12 -3.31 -12.47
C TYR A 36 3.29 -2.19 -13.49
N GLU A 37 2.19 -1.81 -14.11
CA GLU A 37 2.09 -0.61 -14.94
C GLU A 37 0.72 0.04 -14.73
N GLU A 38 0.66 1.35 -14.96
CA GLU A 38 -0.63 2.05 -15.06
C GLU A 38 -0.55 3.24 -16.02
N PRO A 39 -1.65 3.56 -16.74
CA PRO A 39 -1.69 4.67 -17.67
C PRO A 39 -1.30 5.98 -16.99
N SER A 40 -0.29 6.67 -17.54
CA SER A 40 0.08 8.01 -17.14
C SER A 40 0.73 8.76 -18.29
N THR A 41 0.34 10.02 -18.45
CA THR A 41 0.86 10.94 -19.47
C THR A 41 1.17 12.29 -18.83
N PRO A 42 2.25 12.41 -18.02
CA PRO A 42 2.58 13.65 -17.31
C PRO A 42 2.71 14.88 -18.23
N ALA A 43 3.08 14.67 -19.49
CA ALA A 43 3.25 15.73 -20.48
C ALA A 43 1.95 16.15 -21.21
N ALA A 44 0.81 15.52 -20.94
CA ALA A 44 -0.44 15.91 -21.59
C ALA A 44 -0.81 17.36 -21.23
N ASP A 45 -1.26 18.14 -22.22
CA ASP A 45 -1.56 19.55 -22.01
C ASP A 45 -2.78 19.75 -21.10
N ILE A 46 -2.60 20.61 -20.10
CA ILE A 46 -3.63 21.05 -19.14
C ILE A 46 -3.63 22.58 -18.98
N SER A 47 -3.01 23.30 -19.91
CA SER A 47 -2.93 24.77 -19.90
C SER A 47 -4.31 25.43 -19.88
N ASP A 48 -5.29 24.85 -20.57
CA ASP A 48 -6.68 25.29 -20.56
C ASP A 48 -7.33 25.14 -19.17
N LEU A 49 -7.00 24.08 -18.43
CA LEU A 49 -7.48 23.87 -17.05
C LEU A 49 -6.88 24.90 -16.12
N LYS A 50 -5.57 25.14 -16.23
CA LYS A 50 -4.88 26.19 -15.48
C LYS A 50 -5.49 27.57 -15.74
N SER A 51 -5.76 27.91 -17.01
CA SER A 51 -6.29 29.23 -17.39
C SER A 51 -7.71 29.50 -16.86
N ARG A 52 -8.48 28.43 -16.63
CA ARG A 52 -9.89 28.49 -16.18
C ARG A 52 -10.07 28.12 -14.72
N PHE A 53 -8.98 27.83 -14.00
CA PHE A 53 -9.05 27.39 -12.61
C PHE A 53 -9.65 28.46 -11.70
N SER A 54 -10.55 28.04 -10.82
CA SER A 54 -11.14 28.85 -9.76
C SER A 54 -11.43 27.99 -8.54
N ALA A 55 -11.68 28.65 -7.40
CA ALA A 55 -12.05 27.94 -6.18
C ALA A 55 -13.39 27.18 -6.30
N THR A 56 -14.27 27.57 -7.23
CA THR A 56 -15.59 26.93 -7.39
C THR A 56 -15.56 25.73 -8.33
N ASN A 57 -14.55 25.60 -9.19
CA ASN A 57 -14.44 24.50 -10.16
C ASN A 57 -13.25 23.56 -9.88
N TRP A 58 -12.69 23.58 -8.67
CA TRP A 58 -11.51 22.80 -8.32
C TRP A 58 -11.70 21.29 -8.53
N MET A 59 -12.87 20.73 -8.19
CA MET A 59 -13.14 19.29 -8.33
C MET A 59 -13.28 18.86 -9.80
N PRO A 60 -14.09 19.55 -10.65
CA PRO A 60 -14.05 19.30 -12.10
C PRO A 60 -12.65 19.47 -12.71
N THR A 61 -11.88 20.47 -12.25
CA THR A 61 -10.49 20.67 -12.70
C THR A 61 -9.62 19.47 -12.33
N LEU A 62 -9.74 18.97 -11.09
CA LEU A 62 -9.03 17.80 -10.61
C LEU A 62 -9.30 16.57 -11.47
N GLN A 63 -10.58 16.26 -11.65
CA GLN A 63 -11.03 15.10 -12.40
C GLN A 63 -10.51 15.15 -13.84
N GLU A 64 -10.67 16.29 -14.53
CA GLU A 64 -10.22 16.45 -15.91
C GLU A 64 -8.69 16.46 -16.06
N MET A 65 -7.97 17.05 -15.10
CA MET A 65 -6.51 17.03 -15.05
C MET A 65 -5.98 15.60 -14.95
N TYR A 66 -6.52 14.80 -14.03
CA TYR A 66 -6.12 13.40 -13.90
C TYR A 66 -6.66 12.52 -15.01
N ARG A 67 -7.84 12.78 -15.57
CA ARG A 67 -8.31 12.04 -16.75
C ARG A 67 -7.28 12.07 -17.88
N ARG A 68 -6.64 13.24 -18.08
CA ARG A 68 -5.61 13.43 -19.11
C ARG A 68 -4.25 12.86 -18.72
N ARG A 69 -3.86 12.96 -17.45
CA ARG A 69 -2.49 12.68 -17.01
C ARG A 69 -2.30 11.41 -16.20
N TRP A 70 -3.30 10.97 -15.46
CA TRP A 70 -3.28 9.79 -14.59
C TRP A 70 -4.70 9.31 -14.23
N PRO A 71 -5.34 8.48 -15.08
CA PRO A 71 -6.74 8.08 -14.90
C PRO A 71 -7.07 7.40 -13.56
N SER A 72 -6.10 6.78 -12.89
CA SER A 72 -6.32 6.22 -11.54
C SER A 72 -6.65 7.29 -10.50
N GLY A 73 -6.03 8.47 -10.60
CA GLY A 73 -6.34 9.62 -9.75
C GLY A 73 -7.72 10.20 -10.03
N GLU A 74 -8.13 10.24 -11.29
CA GLU A 74 -9.49 10.66 -11.68
C GLU A 74 -10.55 9.71 -11.09
N LYS A 75 -10.33 8.40 -11.20
CA LYS A 75 -11.30 7.41 -10.71
C LYS A 75 -11.45 7.45 -9.19
N LEU A 76 -10.35 7.61 -8.45
CA LEU A 76 -10.44 7.87 -7.01
C LEU A 76 -11.19 9.18 -6.75
N ALA A 77 -10.92 10.21 -7.56
CA ALA A 77 -11.52 11.50 -7.36
C ALA A 77 -13.04 11.53 -7.58
N ILE A 78 -13.53 10.77 -8.55
CA ILE A 78 -14.96 10.55 -8.75
C ILE A 78 -15.54 9.74 -7.58
N ALA A 79 -14.83 8.71 -7.12
CA ALA A 79 -15.30 7.85 -6.02
C ALA A 79 -15.45 8.61 -4.70
N GLN A 80 -14.61 9.62 -4.46
CA GLN A 80 -14.61 10.43 -3.24
C GLN A 80 -15.26 11.81 -3.42
N GLU A 81 -15.90 12.11 -4.56
CA GLU A 81 -16.38 13.48 -4.86
C GLU A 81 -17.37 14.05 -3.83
N LYS A 82 -18.00 13.17 -3.04
CA LYS A 82 -18.98 13.49 -2.01
C LYS A 82 -18.39 13.54 -0.61
N ASP A 83 -17.09 13.30 -0.43
CA ASP A 83 -16.48 13.55 0.86
C ASP A 83 -16.50 15.04 1.18
N LYS A 84 -17.08 15.37 2.32
CA LYS A 84 -17.26 16.74 2.78
C LYS A 84 -15.98 17.32 3.39
N TYR A 85 -14.99 16.48 3.70
CA TYR A 85 -13.74 16.91 4.33
C TYR A 85 -12.63 17.17 3.32
N TRP A 86 -12.70 16.58 2.12
CA TRP A 86 -11.70 16.75 1.06
C TRP A 86 -11.24 18.20 0.83
N ASP A 87 -12.17 19.16 0.83
CA ASP A 87 -11.87 20.59 0.66
C ASP A 87 -10.70 21.07 1.54
N GLN A 88 -10.61 20.59 2.79
CA GLN A 88 -9.59 21.02 3.75
C GLN A 88 -8.15 20.75 3.31
N PHE A 89 -7.96 19.80 2.39
CA PHE A 89 -6.65 19.41 1.87
C PHE A 89 -6.31 20.12 0.55
N VAL A 90 -7.20 20.95 -0.01
CA VAL A 90 -7.04 21.54 -1.34
C VAL A 90 -6.79 23.03 -1.24
N ASN A 91 -5.65 23.49 -1.75
CA ASN A 91 -5.36 24.92 -1.82
C ASN A 91 -5.96 25.53 -3.09
N LYS A 92 -7.07 26.25 -2.93
CA LYS A 92 -7.86 26.78 -4.05
C LYS A 92 -7.50 28.19 -4.50
N ARG A 93 -6.40 28.76 -3.99
CA ARG A 93 -6.05 30.18 -4.22
C ARG A 93 -5.62 30.46 -5.67
N ASN A 94 -4.91 29.51 -6.28
CA ASN A 94 -4.46 29.55 -7.67
C ASN A 94 -4.09 28.12 -8.11
N PHE A 95 -3.83 27.93 -9.40
CA PHE A 95 -3.58 26.61 -9.95
C PHE A 95 -2.30 25.96 -9.41
N GLU A 96 -1.24 26.74 -9.18
CA GLU A 96 -0.01 26.22 -8.58
C GLU A 96 -0.22 25.70 -7.16
N GLY A 97 -0.92 26.46 -6.31
CA GLY A 97 -1.29 26.00 -4.96
C GLY A 97 -2.17 24.76 -5.00
N PHE A 98 -3.11 24.72 -5.96
CA PHE A 98 -3.95 23.55 -6.20
C PHE A 98 -3.12 22.32 -6.56
N ALA A 99 -2.27 22.42 -7.58
CA ALA A 99 -1.36 21.35 -7.99
C ALA A 99 -0.43 20.90 -6.84
N GLU A 100 0.10 21.82 -6.05
CA GLU A 100 0.96 21.52 -4.90
C GLU A 100 0.21 20.78 -3.78
N SER A 101 -1.09 21.04 -3.60
CA SER A 101 -1.90 20.34 -2.61
C SER A 101 -2.29 18.91 -2.99
N MET A 102 -2.10 18.52 -4.27
CA MET A 102 -2.59 17.25 -4.80
C MET A 102 -1.97 16.01 -4.17
N MET A 103 -0.71 16.09 -3.77
CA MET A 103 -0.05 15.02 -3.04
C MET A 103 -0.83 14.66 -1.77
N VAL A 104 -1.05 15.65 -0.90
CA VAL A 104 -1.76 15.48 0.37
C VAL A 104 -3.22 15.15 0.11
N ALA A 105 -3.90 15.89 -0.76
CA ALA A 105 -5.32 15.70 -1.01
C ALA A 105 -5.62 14.26 -1.47
N ILE A 106 -4.87 13.73 -2.43
CA ILE A 106 -5.07 12.34 -2.89
C ILE A 106 -4.59 11.31 -1.87
N HIS A 107 -3.52 11.59 -1.12
CA HIS A 107 -3.07 10.74 -0.03
C HIS A 107 -4.17 10.55 1.03
N GLU A 108 -4.75 11.64 1.52
CA GLU A 108 -5.77 11.61 2.56
C GLU A 108 -7.10 11.02 2.04
N GLU A 109 -7.50 11.33 0.80
CA GLU A 109 -8.68 10.68 0.21
C GLU A 109 -8.51 9.18 -0.01
N THR A 110 -7.28 8.73 -0.19
CA THR A 110 -6.99 7.30 -0.22
C THR A 110 -7.25 6.67 1.14
N HIS A 111 -6.86 7.33 2.25
CA HIS A 111 -7.25 6.88 3.59
C HIS A 111 -8.77 6.86 3.78
N MET A 112 -9.48 7.89 3.30
CA MET A 112 -10.95 7.93 3.39
C MET A 112 -11.59 6.77 2.63
N TRP A 113 -11.02 6.38 1.49
CA TRP A 113 -11.50 5.20 0.74
C TRP A 113 -11.15 3.88 1.43
N ASP A 114 -9.87 3.70 1.80
CA ASP A 114 -9.30 2.46 2.33
C ASP A 114 -9.87 2.11 3.71
N LEU A 115 -10.09 3.12 4.57
CA LEU A 115 -10.48 2.94 5.98
C LEU A 115 -11.98 3.03 6.24
N ASP A 116 -12.80 3.16 5.19
CA ASP A 116 -14.25 3.15 5.31
C ASP A 116 -14.74 1.85 5.99
N PRO A 117 -15.58 1.96 7.04
CA PRO A 117 -16.10 0.80 7.77
C PRO A 117 -16.88 -0.22 6.93
N ALA A 118 -17.40 0.18 5.76
CA ALA A 118 -18.06 -0.73 4.82
C ALA A 118 -17.08 -1.69 4.12
N ARG A 119 -15.78 -1.38 4.12
CA ARG A 119 -14.74 -2.12 3.40
C ARG A 119 -13.64 -2.67 4.31
N THR A 120 -13.44 -2.05 5.47
CA THR A 120 -12.33 -2.33 6.37
C THR A 120 -12.84 -2.55 7.79
N ARG A 121 -12.24 -3.53 8.48
CA ARG A 121 -12.38 -3.73 9.92
C ARG A 121 -11.00 -3.78 10.54
N TRP A 122 -10.73 -2.83 11.44
CA TRP A 122 -9.41 -2.63 12.03
C TRP A 122 -8.78 -3.92 12.53
N ASP A 123 -7.53 -4.18 12.11
CA ASP A 123 -6.71 -5.36 12.40
C ASP A 123 -7.28 -6.72 11.95
N VAL A 124 -8.46 -6.75 11.30
CA VAL A 124 -9.10 -7.98 10.82
C VAL A 124 -8.91 -8.11 9.31
N HIS A 125 -9.38 -7.12 8.56
CA HIS A 125 -9.20 -7.05 7.11
C HIS A 125 -9.18 -5.61 6.62
N ILE A 126 -8.47 -5.38 5.51
CA ILE A 126 -8.31 -4.07 4.88
C ILE A 126 -8.86 -4.08 3.44
N ALA A 127 -9.20 -2.89 2.96
CA ALA A 127 -9.30 -2.58 1.55
C ALA A 127 -8.22 -1.57 1.12
N SER A 128 -7.77 -1.67 -0.14
CA SER A 128 -6.74 -0.81 -0.71
C SER A 128 -7.10 -0.45 -2.15
N TRP A 129 -7.23 0.84 -2.42
CA TRP A 129 -7.31 1.36 -3.79
C TRP A 129 -5.96 1.23 -4.48
N ILE A 130 -5.89 0.53 -5.62
CA ILE A 130 -4.63 0.29 -6.33
C ILE A 130 -4.51 1.17 -7.57
N ASN A 131 -5.47 1.10 -8.49
CA ASN A 131 -5.49 1.90 -9.71
C ASN A 131 -6.92 1.98 -10.29
N ALA A 132 -7.08 2.61 -11.46
CA ALA A 132 -8.37 2.79 -12.13
C ALA A 132 -9.17 1.49 -12.38
N SER A 133 -8.49 0.34 -12.44
CA SER A 133 -9.07 -0.96 -12.78
C SER A 133 -9.01 -1.99 -11.66
N GLN A 134 -8.31 -1.69 -10.57
CA GLN A 134 -7.97 -2.66 -9.54
C GLN A 134 -8.13 -2.08 -8.14
N GLN A 135 -8.76 -2.88 -7.29
CA GLN A 135 -8.90 -2.65 -5.85
C GLN A 135 -8.67 -3.99 -5.14
N ALA A 136 -8.06 -3.96 -3.97
CA ALA A 136 -8.04 -5.11 -3.07
C ALA A 136 -9.08 -4.90 -1.97
N THR A 137 -9.99 -5.84 -1.78
CA THR A 137 -11.02 -5.75 -0.74
C THR A 137 -11.07 -7.01 0.12
N ALA A 138 -11.41 -6.83 1.40
CA ALA A 138 -11.45 -7.89 2.39
C ALA A 138 -10.16 -8.72 2.41
N VAL A 139 -9.01 -8.05 2.47
CA VAL A 139 -7.68 -8.67 2.59
C VAL A 139 -7.43 -9.02 4.06
N PRO A 140 -7.35 -10.30 4.45
CA PRO A 140 -7.16 -10.69 5.84
C PRO A 140 -5.80 -10.25 6.39
N LEU A 141 -5.77 -9.72 7.62
CA LEU A 141 -4.54 -9.23 8.27
C LEU A 141 -4.10 -10.05 9.47
N HIS A 142 -5.02 -10.81 10.08
CA HIS A 142 -4.77 -11.66 11.25
C HIS A 142 -4.14 -10.92 12.45
N GLY A 143 -4.49 -9.65 12.63
CA GLY A 143 -3.92 -8.79 13.65
C GLY A 143 -2.52 -8.30 13.30
N GLY A 144 -1.51 -8.94 13.92
CA GLY A 144 -0.11 -8.53 13.86
C GLY A 144 0.41 -7.94 15.17
N PHE A 145 1.49 -7.18 15.09
CA PHE A 145 2.19 -6.59 16.22
C PHE A 145 2.42 -5.08 15.97
N PRO A 146 2.63 -4.27 17.01
CA PRO A 146 2.88 -2.84 16.86
C PRO A 146 4.03 -2.54 15.89
N ARG A 147 3.82 -1.66 14.92
CA ARG A 147 4.84 -1.31 13.91
C ARG A 147 6.08 -0.69 14.52
N ARG A 148 6.00 -0.10 15.73
CA ARG A 148 7.19 0.37 16.47
C ARG A 148 8.22 -0.72 16.76
N GLU A 149 7.87 -2.00 16.72
CA GLU A 149 8.82 -3.11 16.92
C GLU A 149 9.90 -3.18 15.83
N ILE A 150 9.69 -2.52 14.68
CA ILE A 150 10.68 -2.44 13.61
C ILE A 150 11.75 -1.37 13.86
N LEU A 151 11.51 -0.43 14.79
CA LEU A 151 12.39 0.72 15.04
C LEU A 151 13.86 0.31 15.33
N PRO A 152 14.15 -0.75 16.10
CA PRO A 152 15.53 -1.20 16.32
C PRO A 152 16.27 -1.67 15.06
N LEU A 153 15.56 -1.95 13.96
CA LEU A 153 16.16 -2.32 12.66
C LEU A 153 16.56 -1.10 11.82
N ILE A 154 16.20 0.11 12.26
CA ILE A 154 16.55 1.37 11.61
C ILE A 154 17.79 1.92 12.35
N THR A 155 18.97 1.72 11.74
CA THR A 155 20.26 2.10 12.34
C THR A 155 20.86 3.38 11.76
N ASP A 156 20.24 3.92 10.71
CA ASP A 156 20.57 5.20 10.10
C ASP A 156 19.57 6.29 10.55
N LYS A 157 19.72 7.50 10.00
CA LYS A 157 18.83 8.65 10.26
C LYS A 157 18.02 9.07 9.03
N LEU A 158 17.99 8.25 7.98
CA LEU A 158 17.41 8.65 6.69
C LEU A 158 15.91 8.93 6.76
N SER A 159 15.21 8.26 7.69
CA SER A 159 13.76 8.40 7.88
C SER A 159 13.38 9.06 9.22
N ASP A 160 14.31 9.71 9.93
CA ASP A 160 14.12 10.08 11.35
C ASP A 160 12.85 10.92 11.62
N SER A 161 12.51 11.85 10.72
CA SER A 161 11.26 12.65 10.81
C SER A 161 10.01 11.77 10.73
N MET A 162 9.99 10.83 9.80
CA MET A 162 8.90 9.88 9.61
C MET A 162 8.89 8.80 10.69
N ASP A 163 10.04 8.39 11.21
CA ASP A 163 10.12 7.48 12.35
C ASP A 163 9.44 8.12 13.56
N GLY A 164 9.66 9.43 13.76
CA GLY A 164 9.01 10.23 14.79
C GLY A 164 7.49 10.12 14.75
N ILE A 165 6.92 10.29 13.56
CA ILE A 165 5.46 10.27 13.33
C ILE A 165 4.90 8.86 13.40
N TYR A 166 5.50 7.91 12.68
CA TYR A 166 4.87 6.61 12.45
C TYR A 166 5.27 5.55 13.47
N LEU A 167 6.49 5.61 14.02
CA LEU A 167 7.03 4.55 14.87
C LEU A 167 7.14 4.96 16.34
N ARG A 168 7.64 6.18 16.61
CA ARG A 168 7.93 6.66 17.97
C ARG A 168 6.72 7.30 18.65
N ASP A 169 5.81 7.88 17.88
CA ASP A 169 4.57 8.43 18.43
C ASP A 169 3.78 7.35 19.19
N SER A 170 3.15 7.82 20.27
CA SER A 170 2.48 6.99 21.25
C SER A 170 1.30 6.20 20.67
N GLN A 171 0.56 6.77 19.73
CA GLN A 171 -0.61 6.17 19.11
C GLN A 171 -0.23 5.51 17.79
N GLN A 172 0.38 6.27 16.88
CA GLN A 172 0.77 5.81 15.55
C GLN A 172 1.72 4.61 15.62
N GLY A 173 2.64 4.56 16.60
CA GLY A 173 3.54 3.41 16.78
C GLY A 173 2.83 2.11 17.20
N THR A 174 1.58 2.18 17.68
CA THR A 174 0.79 1.00 18.11
C THR A 174 0.03 0.34 16.96
N TYR A 175 -0.10 1.02 15.82
CA TYR A 175 -0.73 0.44 14.65
C TYR A 175 0.04 -0.77 14.15
N LYS A 176 -0.67 -1.78 13.65
CA LYS A 176 -0.09 -3.05 13.20
C LYS A 176 0.12 -3.03 11.69
N LEU A 177 0.15 -4.21 11.06
CA LEU A 177 0.28 -4.35 9.61
C LEU A 177 -0.72 -3.48 8.83
N GLN A 178 -1.95 -3.30 9.36
CA GLN A 178 -2.93 -2.42 8.73
C GLN A 178 -2.41 -0.99 8.53
N GLY A 179 -1.85 -0.39 9.58
CA GLY A 179 -1.32 0.97 9.52
C GLY A 179 -0.07 1.09 8.66
N VAL A 180 0.71 0.00 8.54
CA VAL A 180 1.85 -0.03 7.61
C VAL A 180 1.37 -0.05 6.15
N LEU A 181 0.40 -0.89 5.83
CA LEU A 181 -0.14 -1.01 4.46
C LEU A 181 -0.97 0.21 4.04
N ALA A 182 -1.73 0.80 4.96
CA ALA A 182 -2.56 1.98 4.68
C ALA A 182 -1.69 3.21 4.35
N GLU A 183 -0.67 3.51 5.17
CA GLU A 183 0.26 4.61 4.90
C GLU A 183 1.08 4.40 3.62
N LEU A 184 1.51 3.16 3.36
CA LEU A 184 2.16 2.83 2.09
C LEU A 184 1.21 3.07 0.91
N ASN A 185 -0.03 2.60 0.99
CA ASN A 185 -0.97 2.77 -0.11
C ASN A 185 -1.30 4.23 -0.39
N ALA A 186 -1.56 5.01 0.66
CA ALA A 186 -1.79 6.45 0.55
C ALA A 186 -0.57 7.17 -0.03
N GLY A 187 0.64 6.81 0.39
CA GLY A 187 1.89 7.26 -0.23
C GLY A 187 1.98 6.91 -1.73
N LEU A 188 1.55 5.71 -2.10
CA LEU A 188 1.51 5.23 -3.49
C LEU A 188 0.42 5.88 -4.35
N MET A 189 -0.52 6.59 -3.74
CA MET A 189 -1.49 7.45 -4.44
C MET A 189 -1.02 8.92 -4.46
N GLY A 190 -0.38 9.39 -3.39
CA GLY A 190 0.17 10.75 -3.30
C GLY A 190 1.36 11.00 -4.22
N LEU A 191 2.28 10.03 -4.37
CA LEU A 191 3.43 10.15 -5.27
C LEU A 191 3.03 10.37 -6.74
N PRO A 192 2.19 9.53 -7.37
CA PRO A 192 1.72 9.80 -8.72
C PRO A 192 0.95 11.10 -8.85
N ALA A 193 0.09 11.43 -7.88
CA ALA A 193 -0.66 12.68 -7.84
C ALA A 193 0.26 13.90 -7.99
N ALA A 194 1.39 13.91 -7.28
CA ALA A 194 2.41 14.96 -7.40
C ALA A 194 3.21 14.86 -8.71
N THR A 195 3.62 13.65 -9.09
CA THR A 195 4.50 13.39 -10.24
C THR A 195 3.89 13.91 -11.53
N VAL A 196 2.59 13.70 -11.74
CA VAL A 196 1.93 14.08 -12.99
C VAL A 196 1.61 15.56 -13.11
N VAL A 197 1.89 16.37 -12.09
CA VAL A 197 1.71 17.83 -12.09
C VAL A 197 2.95 18.58 -11.62
N GLN A 198 4.10 17.91 -11.59
CA GLN A 198 5.35 18.39 -10.99
C GLN A 198 5.78 19.77 -11.50
N GLU A 199 5.47 20.15 -12.75
CA GLU A 199 5.87 21.42 -13.32
C GLU A 199 5.15 22.62 -12.69
N TYR A 200 4.02 22.37 -12.01
CA TYR A 200 3.23 23.40 -11.32
C TYR A 200 3.53 23.48 -9.82
N ILE A 201 4.28 22.52 -9.28
CA ILE A 201 4.71 22.50 -7.87
C ILE A 201 5.88 23.48 -7.72
N LYS A 202 5.66 24.54 -6.92
CA LYS A 202 6.65 25.62 -6.68
C LYS A 202 7.12 25.71 -5.24
N GLY A 203 6.41 25.11 -4.29
CA GLY A 203 6.73 25.12 -2.86
C GLY A 203 6.99 23.72 -2.29
N VAL A 204 6.87 23.64 -0.96
CA VAL A 204 7.24 22.48 -0.13
C VAL A 204 6.09 21.46 0.01
N GLY A 205 4.85 21.81 -0.33
CA GLY A 205 3.65 21.01 -0.02
C GLY A 205 3.60 19.61 -0.63
N ALA A 206 4.25 19.38 -1.78
CA ALA A 206 4.39 18.06 -2.41
C ALA A 206 5.82 17.49 -2.33
N SER A 207 6.72 18.17 -1.61
CA SER A 207 8.17 17.93 -1.64
C SER A 207 8.64 16.69 -0.90
N ASN A 208 7.76 15.96 -0.22
CA ASN A 208 8.10 14.73 0.50
C ASN A 208 7.39 13.48 -0.06
N SER A 209 6.75 13.59 -1.23
CA SER A 209 5.99 12.48 -1.82
C SER A 209 6.83 11.22 -2.05
N ARG A 210 8.09 11.39 -2.49
CA ARG A 210 9.06 10.28 -2.65
C ARG A 210 9.49 9.73 -1.30
N ASP A 211 9.74 10.59 -0.31
CA ASP A 211 10.09 10.16 1.05
C ASP A 211 9.00 9.29 1.66
N ILE A 212 7.73 9.67 1.49
CA ILE A 212 6.59 8.93 2.05
C ILE A 212 6.53 7.53 1.42
N ALA A 213 6.62 7.44 0.08
CA ALA A 213 6.58 6.16 -0.62
C ALA A 213 7.78 5.27 -0.27
N ALA A 214 9.00 5.82 -0.30
CA ALA A 214 10.23 5.08 -0.02
C ALA A 214 10.28 4.60 1.45
N THR A 215 9.92 5.48 2.38
CA THR A 215 9.97 5.17 3.82
C THR A 215 8.89 4.17 4.22
N ASN A 216 7.65 4.31 3.74
CA ASN A 216 6.61 3.35 4.09
C ASN A 216 6.84 1.97 3.45
N LEU A 217 7.49 1.91 2.27
CA LEU A 217 7.96 0.62 1.75
C LEU A 217 9.03 0.01 2.66
N ARG A 218 9.99 0.81 3.13
CA ARG A 218 10.99 0.37 4.12
C ARG A 218 10.31 -0.23 5.34
N TYR A 219 9.27 0.42 5.87
CA TYR A 219 8.54 -0.08 7.02
C TYR A 219 7.85 -1.41 6.76
N LEU A 220 7.21 -1.60 5.59
CA LEU A 220 6.65 -2.89 5.21
C LEU A 220 7.72 -3.98 5.18
N LEU A 221 8.87 -3.73 4.54
CA LEU A 221 9.97 -4.69 4.45
C LEU A 221 10.52 -5.09 5.83
N LEU A 222 10.74 -4.11 6.71
CA LEU A 222 11.22 -4.36 8.07
C LEU A 222 10.15 -5.04 8.94
N TYR A 223 8.87 -4.74 8.72
CA TYR A 223 7.75 -5.40 9.40
C TYR A 223 7.68 -6.88 9.00
N LEU A 224 7.80 -7.22 7.72
CA LEU A 224 7.84 -8.61 7.26
C LEU A 224 9.05 -9.37 7.83
N ARG A 225 10.22 -8.75 7.89
CA ARG A 225 11.41 -9.34 8.55
C ARG A 225 11.16 -9.59 10.04
N THR A 226 10.60 -8.62 10.74
CA THR A 226 10.27 -8.74 12.17
C THR A 226 9.21 -9.82 12.41
N ALA A 227 8.22 -9.92 11.53
CA ALA A 227 7.22 -10.98 11.56
C ALA A 227 7.88 -12.36 11.45
N LYS A 228 8.77 -12.54 10.47
CA LYS A 228 9.51 -13.79 10.27
C LYS A 228 10.40 -14.15 11.47
N ASP A 229 11.17 -13.19 11.97
CA ASP A 229 12.23 -13.44 12.94
C ASP A 229 11.72 -13.52 14.39
N LYS A 230 10.65 -12.79 14.72
CA LYS A 230 10.14 -12.67 16.11
C LYS A 230 8.71 -13.16 16.31
N HIS A 231 7.93 -13.28 15.24
CA HIS A 231 6.51 -13.66 15.31
C HIS A 231 6.20 -14.84 14.36
N PRO A 232 6.87 -15.99 14.48
CA PRO A 232 6.81 -17.07 13.48
C PRO A 232 5.39 -17.62 13.25
N ASP A 233 4.55 -17.67 14.30
CA ASP A 233 3.15 -18.09 14.18
C ASP A 233 2.32 -17.10 13.36
N TYR A 234 2.57 -15.81 13.54
CA TYR A 234 1.92 -14.77 12.76
C TYR A 234 2.41 -14.80 11.31
N TRP A 235 3.73 -14.87 11.10
CA TRP A 235 4.34 -15.03 9.78
C TRP A 235 3.76 -16.22 9.02
N ALA A 236 3.65 -17.39 9.66
CA ALA A 236 3.06 -18.58 9.05
C ALA A 236 1.61 -18.38 8.62
N LYS A 237 0.82 -17.59 9.37
CA LYS A 237 -0.55 -17.22 8.97
C LYS A 237 -0.52 -16.32 7.74
N ILE A 238 0.15 -15.16 7.83
CA ILE A 238 0.09 -14.15 6.76
C ILE A 238 0.80 -14.57 5.46
N LYS A 239 1.86 -15.38 5.54
CA LYS A 239 2.55 -15.94 4.37
C LYS A 239 1.69 -16.94 3.60
N ASN A 240 0.65 -17.49 4.23
CA ASN A 240 -0.30 -18.37 3.55
C ASN A 240 -1.55 -17.63 3.05
N GLU A 241 -1.66 -16.30 3.23
CA GLU A 241 -2.83 -15.54 2.79
C GLU A 241 -2.70 -14.99 1.37
N PRO A 242 -3.41 -15.56 0.36
CA PRO A 242 -3.15 -15.24 -1.04
C PRO A 242 -3.42 -13.76 -1.37
N LYS A 243 -4.48 -13.19 -0.81
CA LYS A 243 -4.83 -11.77 -1.03
C LYS A 243 -3.77 -10.83 -0.45
N LEU A 244 -3.20 -11.17 0.70
CA LEU A 244 -2.18 -10.33 1.34
C LEU A 244 -0.84 -10.43 0.61
N ARG A 245 -0.46 -11.63 0.16
CA ARG A 245 0.71 -11.84 -0.71
C ARG A 245 0.60 -11.02 -1.99
N GLU A 246 -0.56 -11.03 -2.62
CA GLU A 246 -0.81 -10.26 -3.84
C GLU A 246 -0.76 -8.75 -3.57
N LEU A 247 -1.40 -8.27 -2.51
CA LEU A 247 -1.34 -6.85 -2.14
C LEU A 247 0.10 -6.39 -1.86
N VAL A 248 0.88 -7.15 -1.08
CA VAL A 248 2.29 -6.84 -0.78
C VAL A 248 3.12 -6.79 -2.06
N LEU A 249 2.94 -7.77 -2.96
CA LEU A 249 3.65 -7.79 -4.24
C LEU A 249 3.29 -6.56 -5.08
N ILE A 250 2.00 -6.25 -5.22
CA ILE A 250 1.53 -5.10 -6.00
C ILE A 250 2.08 -3.81 -5.41
N GLN A 251 2.00 -3.60 -4.10
CA GLN A 251 2.53 -2.39 -3.47
C GLN A 251 4.05 -2.27 -3.70
N PHE A 252 4.80 -3.36 -3.55
CA PHE A 252 6.24 -3.36 -3.79
C PHE A 252 6.61 -2.97 -5.23
N LEU A 253 5.97 -3.59 -6.22
CA LEU A 253 6.23 -3.33 -7.64
C LEU A 253 5.74 -1.93 -8.05
N ARG A 254 4.59 -1.50 -7.52
CA ARG A 254 4.04 -0.16 -7.71
C ARG A 254 4.96 0.92 -7.15
N THR A 255 5.58 0.68 -6.00
CA THR A 255 6.57 1.61 -5.44
C THR A 255 7.77 1.74 -6.37
N ALA A 256 8.29 0.63 -6.92
CA ALA A 256 9.38 0.68 -7.89
C ALA A 256 9.00 1.51 -9.11
N TYR A 257 7.83 1.19 -9.70
CA TYR A 257 7.32 1.89 -10.88
C TYR A 257 7.23 3.41 -10.68
N TRP A 258 6.63 3.86 -9.58
CA TRP A 258 6.45 5.31 -9.36
C TRP A 258 7.71 6.02 -8.89
N LEU A 259 8.61 5.35 -8.17
CA LEU A 259 9.92 5.93 -7.84
C LEU A 259 10.78 6.10 -9.09
N ASP A 260 10.73 5.17 -10.05
CA ASP A 260 11.42 5.31 -11.33
C ASP A 260 10.81 6.46 -12.17
N LYS A 261 9.48 6.50 -12.29
CA LYS A 261 8.76 7.56 -13.03
C LYS A 261 8.98 8.97 -12.48
N SER A 262 9.15 9.09 -11.16
CA SER A 262 9.36 10.38 -10.48
C SER A 262 10.82 10.75 -10.30
N ALA A 263 11.77 9.86 -10.63
CA ALA A 263 13.20 10.12 -10.49
C ALA A 263 13.71 11.39 -11.21
N PRO A 264 13.21 11.77 -12.41
CA PRO A 264 13.60 13.03 -13.05
C PRO A 264 13.23 14.29 -12.25
N TYR A 265 12.40 14.15 -11.22
CA TYR A 265 11.91 15.23 -10.38
C TYR A 265 12.27 15.03 -8.91
N ALA A 266 13.28 14.20 -8.62
CA ALA A 266 13.65 13.80 -7.26
C ALA A 266 13.88 15.02 -6.34
N ASP A 267 14.65 16.01 -6.78
CA ASP A 267 14.96 17.22 -6.01
C ASP A 267 13.73 18.08 -5.67
N LYS A 268 12.62 17.89 -6.39
CA LYS A 268 11.36 18.62 -6.17
C LYS A 268 10.37 17.81 -5.34
N LEU A 269 10.37 16.50 -5.50
CA LEU A 269 9.34 15.59 -4.97
C LEU A 269 9.82 14.78 -3.76
N GLY A 270 11.09 14.89 -3.39
CA GLY A 270 11.65 14.26 -2.20
C GLY A 270 12.92 14.92 -1.68
N SER A 271 13.34 14.47 -0.51
CA SER A 271 14.69 14.74 -0.01
C SER A 271 15.73 13.83 -0.67
N PRO A 272 17.03 14.18 -0.60
CA PRO A 272 18.12 13.29 -1.02
C PRO A 272 18.16 11.94 -0.28
N ASP A 273 17.49 11.83 0.88
CA ASP A 273 17.44 10.58 1.65
C ASP A 273 16.42 9.59 1.07
N ALA A 274 15.40 10.06 0.34
CA ALA A 274 14.43 9.19 -0.34
C ALA A 274 15.11 8.20 -1.31
N ASP A 275 16.11 8.65 -2.05
CA ASP A 275 16.86 7.81 -2.99
C ASP A 275 17.75 6.79 -2.27
N LYS A 276 18.35 7.18 -1.13
CA LYS A 276 19.15 6.26 -0.30
C LYS A 276 18.27 5.18 0.33
N ILE A 277 17.08 5.56 0.83
CA ILE A 277 16.09 4.61 1.35
C ILE A 277 15.65 3.66 0.23
N THR A 278 15.37 4.20 -0.95
CA THR A 278 14.99 3.42 -2.14
C THR A 278 16.07 2.39 -2.47
N ALA A 279 17.33 2.79 -2.56
CA ALA A 279 18.43 1.85 -2.81
C ALA A 279 18.48 0.72 -1.76
N SER A 280 18.28 1.04 -0.48
CA SER A 280 18.22 0.06 0.61
C SER A 280 17.02 -0.90 0.51
N ASN A 281 15.84 -0.39 0.11
CA ASN A 281 14.62 -1.20 -0.06
C ASN A 281 14.80 -2.31 -1.09
N TYR A 282 15.62 -2.09 -2.12
CA TYR A 282 15.90 -3.07 -3.17
C TYR A 282 17.23 -3.83 -2.96
N SER A 283 17.78 -3.82 -1.74
CA SER A 283 18.92 -4.66 -1.37
C SER A 283 18.55 -6.15 -1.34
N ALA A 284 19.55 -7.04 -1.49
CA ALA A 284 19.31 -8.48 -1.52
C ALA A 284 18.52 -9.03 -0.31
N PRO A 285 18.76 -8.61 0.95
CA PRO A 285 17.97 -9.08 2.10
C PRO A 285 16.49 -8.66 2.02
N ASN A 286 16.21 -7.46 1.53
CA ASN A 286 14.85 -6.95 1.41
C ASN A 286 14.10 -7.54 0.21
N LEU A 287 14.79 -7.84 -0.90
CA LEU A 287 14.22 -8.63 -1.97
C LEU A 287 13.88 -10.04 -1.50
N ALA A 288 14.80 -10.70 -0.78
CA ALA A 288 14.58 -12.06 -0.29
C ALA A 288 13.34 -12.19 0.62
N ILE A 289 13.07 -11.21 1.51
CA ILE A 289 11.87 -11.26 2.35
C ILE A 289 10.58 -11.11 1.53
N VAL A 290 10.58 -10.27 0.50
CA VAL A 290 9.41 -10.08 -0.39
C VAL A 290 9.18 -11.33 -1.23
N GLU A 291 10.23 -11.88 -1.83
CA GLU A 291 10.13 -13.09 -2.65
C GLU A 291 9.69 -14.28 -1.82
N GLU A 292 10.21 -14.42 -0.60
CA GLU A 292 9.76 -15.46 0.32
C GLU A 292 8.28 -15.27 0.70
N PHE A 293 7.88 -14.04 1.05
CA PHE A 293 6.50 -13.75 1.45
C PHE A 293 5.51 -13.99 0.32
N THR A 294 5.81 -13.43 -0.85
CA THR A 294 4.90 -13.40 -2.00
C THR A 294 4.97 -14.67 -2.84
N GLY A 295 6.09 -15.40 -2.80
CA GLY A 295 6.39 -16.53 -3.68
C GLY A 295 6.71 -16.14 -5.13
N ALA A 296 6.88 -14.85 -5.41
CA ALA A 296 7.24 -14.35 -6.73
C ALA A 296 8.72 -13.91 -6.74
N THR A 297 9.43 -14.16 -7.85
CA THR A 297 10.82 -13.70 -8.01
C THR A 297 10.81 -12.32 -8.64
N VAL A 298 11.41 -11.33 -7.97
CA VAL A 298 11.49 -9.96 -8.49
C VAL A 298 12.62 -9.88 -9.51
N ARG A 299 12.33 -9.22 -10.64
CA ARG A 299 13.29 -8.98 -11.71
C ARG A 299 14.36 -7.97 -11.26
N ARG A 300 15.64 -8.25 -11.56
CA ARG A 300 16.81 -7.50 -11.02
C ARG A 300 17.67 -6.81 -12.08
N ASP A 301 17.51 -7.19 -13.34
CA ASP A 301 18.34 -6.79 -14.49
C ASP A 301 17.90 -5.47 -15.14
N THR A 302 16.59 -5.22 -15.25
CA THR A 302 16.05 -4.00 -15.87
C THR A 302 15.00 -3.33 -14.97
N ASP A 303 13.91 -4.04 -14.70
CA ASP A 303 12.67 -3.44 -14.22
C ASP A 303 12.25 -4.04 -12.87
N LYS A 304 12.60 -3.36 -11.77
CA LYS A 304 12.25 -3.78 -10.40
C LYS A 304 10.75 -3.78 -10.11
N HIS A 305 9.94 -3.30 -11.06
CA HIS A 305 8.48 -3.36 -11.05
C HIS A 305 7.92 -4.60 -11.78
N CYS A 306 8.78 -5.59 -12.11
CA CYS A 306 8.39 -6.86 -12.74
C CYS A 306 8.82 -8.10 -11.93
N THR A 307 8.14 -9.23 -12.18
CA THR A 307 8.54 -10.57 -11.73
C THR A 307 8.95 -11.47 -12.90
N THR A 308 9.69 -12.54 -12.61
CA THR A 308 10.14 -13.56 -13.60
C THR A 308 9.49 -14.90 -13.38
#